data_AF-A0A1Q9T325-F1
#
_entry.id   AF-A0A1Q9T325-F1
#
_cell.length_a   1.000
_cell.length_b   1.000
_cell.length_c   1.000
_cell.angle_alpha   90.00
_cell.angle_beta   90.00
_cell.angle_gamma   90.00
#
_symmetry.space_group_name_H-M   'P 1'
#
loop_
_entity.id
_entity.type
_entity.pdbx_description
1 polymer ?
#
loop_
_entity_poly.entity_id
_entity_poly.type
_entity_poly.pdbx_seq_one_letter_code
_entity_poly.pdbx_strand_id
1 'polypeptide(L)'
;MSSWDIDVRASAGTIERSMATANNYTLVHTRLADVASRVGGDLANSQPVFVALNELFAEVVQPDTEAVDNRTGSAITQTTLALQHYREGDLTMAAQAQEAAGEATTPASLPGEGSD
;
A
#
# COMPACT_ATOMS: atom_id res chain seq x y z
N MET A 1 8.61 22.26 13.98
CA MET A 1 7.91 21.23 13.19
C MET A 1 8.71 19.95 13.33
N SER A 2 8.13 18.87 13.88
CA SER A 2 8.83 17.59 13.91
C SER A 2 9.02 17.13 12.47
N SER A 3 10.28 16.93 12.07
CA SER A 3 10.60 16.22 10.82
C SER A 3 9.83 14.91 10.84
N TRP A 4 8.97 14.69 9.85
CA TRP A 4 8.37 13.38 9.63
C TRP A 4 9.47 12.51 9.02
N ASP A 5 10.21 11.83 9.87
CA ASP A 5 11.23 10.85 9.44
C ASP A 5 10.52 9.57 9.00
N ILE A 6 10.17 9.49 7.72
CA ILE A 6 9.55 8.31 7.15
C ILE A 6 10.64 7.31 6.81
N ASP A 7 10.62 6.17 7.52
CA ASP A 7 11.45 5.03 7.14
C ASP A 7 10.93 4.41 5.84
N VAL A 8 11.48 4.90 4.74
CA VAL A 8 11.20 4.46 3.38
C VAL A 8 11.47 2.96 3.21
N ARG A 9 12.49 2.41 3.88
CA ARG A 9 12.86 0.99 3.76
C ARG A 9 11.84 0.11 4.48
N ALA A 10 11.48 0.45 5.71
CA ALA A 10 10.47 -0.28 6.47
C ALA A 10 9.09 -0.21 5.78
N SER A 11 8.76 0.94 5.19
CA SER A 11 7.52 1.15 4.44
C SER A 11 7.48 0.31 3.17
N ALA A 12 8.56 0.28 2.39
CA ALA A 12 8.69 -0.59 1.21
C ALA A 12 8.53 -2.08 1.56
N GLY A 13 9.19 -2.55 2.63
CA GLY A 13 9.03 -3.93 3.08
C GLY A 13 7.61 -4.27 3.55
N THR A 14 6.86 -3.29 4.06
CA THR A 14 5.45 -3.47 4.42
C THR A 14 4.56 -3.56 3.20
N ILE A 15 4.84 -2.77 2.16
CA ILE A 15 4.16 -2.86 0.86
C ILE A 15 4.38 -4.24 0.23
N GLU A 16 5.62 -4.72 0.19
CA GLU A 16 5.96 -6.05 -0.37
C GLU A 16 5.22 -7.18 0.35
N ARG A 17 5.19 -7.17 1.69
CA ARG A 17 4.42 -8.15 2.49
C ARG A 17 2.93 -8.07 2.22
N SER A 18 2.40 -6.85 2.07
CA SER A 18 0.99 -6.63 1.75
C SER A 18 0.64 -7.16 0.36
N MET A 19 1.51 -6.95 -0.63
CA MET A 19 1.36 -7.50 -1.98
C MET A 19 1.38 -9.03 -1.98
N ALA A 20 2.31 -9.65 -1.24
CA ALA A 20 2.35 -11.11 -1.10
C ALA A 20 1.07 -11.66 -0.46
N THR A 21 0.54 -10.95 0.54
CA THR A 21 -0.73 -11.31 1.21
C THR A 21 -1.92 -11.15 0.26
N ALA A 22 -1.97 -10.06 -0.51
CA ALA A 22 -3.00 -9.81 -1.51
C ALA A 22 -3.05 -10.92 -2.58
N ASN A 23 -1.89 -11.34 -3.09
CA ASN A 23 -1.81 -12.46 -4.03
C ASN A 23 -2.39 -13.76 -3.45
N ASN A 24 -2.18 -14.00 -2.15
CA ASN A 24 -2.75 -15.16 -1.48
C ASN A 24 -4.28 -15.07 -1.39
N TYR A 25 -4.83 -13.89 -1.11
CA TYR A 25 -6.30 -13.67 -1.11
C TYR A 25 -6.92 -13.94 -2.48
N THR A 26 -6.34 -13.43 -3.56
CA THR A 26 -6.82 -13.70 -4.92
C THR A 26 -6.83 -15.20 -5.25
N LEU A 27 -5.82 -15.94 -4.77
CA LEU A 27 -5.72 -17.40 -4.93
C LEU A 27 -6.83 -18.13 -4.15
N VAL A 28 -7.09 -17.70 -2.91
CA VAL A 28 -8.18 -18.22 -2.07
C VAL A 28 -9.54 -17.93 -2.69
N HIS A 29 -9.76 -16.71 -3.18
CA HIS A 29 -10.98 -16.31 -3.90
C HIS A 29 -11.22 -17.20 -5.12
N THR A 30 -10.19 -17.41 -5.94
CA THR A 30 -10.30 -18.28 -7.13
C THR A 30 -10.67 -19.72 -6.76
N ARG A 31 -10.08 -20.26 -5.69
CA ARG A 31 -10.43 -21.60 -5.19
C ARG A 31 -11.86 -21.68 -4.67
N LEU A 32 -12.32 -20.63 -3.99
CA LEU A 32 -13.69 -20.51 -3.50
C LEU A 32 -14.69 -20.56 -4.66
N ALA A 33 -14.44 -19.82 -5.74
CA ALA A 33 -15.26 -19.85 -6.94
C ALA A 33 -15.26 -21.23 -7.64
N ASP A 34 -14.09 -21.89 -7.74
CA ASP A 34 -13.99 -23.25 -8.29
C ASP A 34 -14.81 -24.26 -7.45
N VAL A 35 -14.68 -24.21 -6.12
CA VAL A 35 -15.46 -25.07 -5.21
C VAL A 35 -16.96 -24.81 -5.37
N ALA A 36 -17.40 -23.54 -5.38
CA ALA A 36 -18.80 -23.19 -5.58
C ALA A 36 -19.36 -23.75 -6.91
N SER A 37 -18.57 -23.71 -7.99
CA SER A 37 -18.98 -24.26 -9.28
C SER A 37 -19.13 -25.80 -9.27
N ARG A 38 -18.36 -26.51 -8.45
CA ARG A 38 -18.38 -27.98 -8.35
C ARG A 38 -19.48 -28.52 -7.45
N VAL A 39 -19.85 -27.75 -6.41
CA VAL A 39 -20.88 -28.12 -5.44
C VAL A 39 -22.23 -28.48 -6.10
N GLY A 40 -22.53 -27.93 -7.28
CA GLY A 40 -23.72 -28.32 -8.04
C GLY A 40 -23.77 -29.78 -8.48
N GLY A 41 -22.62 -30.40 -8.75
CA GLY A 41 -22.53 -31.82 -9.06
C GLY A 41 -22.76 -32.70 -7.83
N ASP A 42 -22.16 -32.32 -6.71
CA ASP A 42 -22.22 -33.07 -5.45
C ASP A 42 -23.60 -33.00 -4.77
N LEU A 43 -24.35 -31.91 -5.03
CA LEU A 43 -25.69 -31.67 -4.48
C LEU A 43 -26.82 -31.94 -5.47
N ALA A 44 -26.57 -32.70 -6.54
CA ALA A 44 -27.57 -32.99 -7.58
C ALA A 44 -28.91 -33.54 -7.03
N ASN A 45 -28.89 -34.18 -5.86
CA ASN A 45 -30.09 -34.75 -5.21
C ASN A 45 -30.70 -33.85 -4.12
N SER A 46 -30.17 -32.66 -3.89
CA SER A 46 -30.63 -31.73 -2.84
C SER A 46 -30.64 -30.29 -3.32
N GLN A 47 -31.61 -29.98 -4.19
CA GLN A 47 -31.80 -28.65 -4.75
C GLN A 47 -31.92 -27.54 -3.70
N PRO A 48 -32.64 -27.71 -2.56
CA PRO A 48 -32.73 -26.65 -1.56
C PRO A 48 -31.37 -26.28 -0.94
N VAL A 49 -30.50 -27.26 -0.74
CA VAL A 49 -29.16 -27.03 -0.18
C VAL A 49 -28.26 -26.35 -1.22
N PHE A 50 -28.34 -26.76 -2.48
CA PHE A 50 -27.62 -26.11 -3.58
C PHE A 50 -27.99 -24.63 -3.73
N VAL A 51 -29.29 -24.30 -3.66
CA VAL A 51 -29.77 -22.91 -3.75
C VAL A 51 -29.24 -22.10 -2.57
N ALA A 52 -29.40 -22.59 -1.33
CA ALA A 52 -28.95 -21.88 -0.14
C ALA A 52 -27.43 -21.62 -0.13
N LEU A 53 -26.62 -22.57 -0.62
CA LEU A 53 -25.17 -22.39 -0.72
C LEU A 53 -24.76 -21.39 -1.81
N ASN A 54 -25.45 -21.39 -2.96
CA ASN A 54 -25.19 -20.39 -3.99
C ASN A 54 -25.57 -18.98 -3.53
N GLU A 55 -26.71 -18.83 -2.85
CA GLU A 55 -27.12 -17.54 -2.28
C GLU A 55 -26.09 -17.05 -1.26
N LEU A 56 -25.65 -17.91 -0.34
CA LEU A 56 -24.56 -17.57 0.59
C LEU A 56 -23.29 -17.12 -0.13
N PHE A 57 -22.91 -17.83 -1.20
CA PHE A 57 -21.71 -17.50 -1.95
C PHE A 57 -21.84 -16.15 -2.68
N ALA A 58 -22.95 -15.94 -3.37
CA ALA A 58 -23.19 -14.75 -4.20
C ALA A 58 -23.46 -13.50 -3.36
N GLU A 59 -24.18 -13.62 -2.24
CA GLU A 59 -24.60 -12.47 -1.44
C GLU A 59 -23.62 -12.06 -0.35
N VAL A 60 -22.79 -13.00 0.13
CA VAL A 60 -21.88 -12.76 1.26
C VAL A 60 -20.43 -12.97 0.87
N VAL A 61 -20.08 -14.19 0.45
CA VAL A 61 -18.67 -14.58 0.32
C VAL A 61 -17.98 -13.81 -0.81
N GLN A 62 -18.59 -13.75 -1.98
CA GLN A 62 -18.04 -13.05 -3.13
C GLN A 62 -17.86 -11.53 -2.87
N PRO A 63 -18.90 -10.76 -2.49
CA PRO A 63 -18.75 -9.32 -2.30
C PRO A 63 -17.77 -8.96 -1.19
N ASP A 64 -17.74 -9.71 -0.07
CA ASP A 64 -16.80 -9.45 1.01
C ASP A 64 -15.36 -9.71 0.58
N THR A 65 -15.12 -10.78 -0.18
CA THR A 65 -13.79 -11.10 -0.70
C THR A 65 -13.32 -10.05 -1.71
N GLU A 66 -14.20 -9.61 -2.64
CA GLU A 66 -13.92 -8.52 -3.57
C GLU A 66 -13.63 -7.20 -2.84
N ALA A 67 -14.36 -6.90 -1.75
CA ALA A 67 -14.13 -5.71 -0.95
C ALA A 67 -12.74 -5.72 -0.27
N VAL A 68 -12.29 -6.88 0.23
CA VAL A 68 -10.95 -7.05 0.80
C VAL A 68 -9.86 -6.86 -0.26
N ASP A 69 -10.01 -7.49 -1.42
CA ASP A 69 -9.06 -7.36 -2.54
C ASP A 69 -8.94 -5.88 -2.98
N ASN A 70 -10.08 -5.21 -3.17
CA ASN A 70 -10.12 -3.81 -3.60
C ASN A 70 -9.49 -2.86 -2.59
N ARG A 71 -9.80 -3.02 -1.30
CA ARG A 71 -9.23 -2.19 -0.23
C ARG A 71 -7.73 -2.41 -0.09
N THR A 72 -7.29 -3.65 -0.17
CA THR A 72 -5.87 -4.00 -0.06
C THR A 72 -5.08 -3.43 -1.24
N GLY A 73 -5.56 -3.61 -2.47
CA GLY A 73 -4.96 -3.05 -3.68
C GLY A 73 -4.91 -1.52 -3.65
N SER A 74 -5.98 -0.88 -3.18
CA SER A 74 -6.03 0.57 -3.01
C SER A 74 -5.01 1.07 -1.98
N ALA A 75 -4.91 0.42 -0.82
CA ALA A 75 -3.96 0.79 0.22
C ALA A 75 -2.51 0.65 -0.26
N ILE A 76 -2.18 -0.46 -0.95
CA ILE A 76 -0.85 -0.67 -1.55
C ILE A 76 -0.51 0.44 -2.53
N THR A 77 -1.44 0.75 -3.45
CA THR A 77 -1.24 1.76 -4.49
C THR A 77 -1.01 3.13 -3.89
N GLN A 78 -1.89 3.56 -2.98
CA GLN A 78 -1.82 4.88 -2.35
C GLN A 78 -0.58 5.03 -1.47
N THR A 79 -0.19 3.98 -0.75
CA THR A 79 1.05 4.01 0.06
C THR A 79 2.29 4.09 -0.82
N THR A 80 2.28 3.41 -1.96
CA THR A 80 3.38 3.47 -2.94
C THR A 80 3.52 4.88 -3.52
N LEU A 81 2.41 5.50 -3.92
CA LEU A 81 2.38 6.88 -4.41
C LEU A 81 2.84 7.87 -3.34
N ALA A 82 2.38 7.72 -2.09
CA ALA A 82 2.82 8.56 -0.99
C ALA A 82 4.35 8.48 -0.80
N LEU A 83 4.94 7.28 -0.81
CA LEU A 83 6.39 7.11 -0.71
C LEU A 83 7.16 7.76 -1.87
N GLN A 84 6.61 7.73 -3.08
CA GLN A 84 7.21 8.43 -4.22
C GLN A 84 7.24 9.94 -3.99
N HIS A 85 6.11 10.53 -3.57
CA HIS A 85 6.04 11.96 -3.28
C HIS A 85 6.97 12.39 -2.13
N TYR A 86 7.12 11.57 -1.09
CA TYR A 86 8.08 11.87 -0.02
C TYR A 86 9.51 11.92 -0.56
N ARG A 87 9.92 10.95 -1.39
CA ARG A 87 11.25 10.94 -2.01
C ARG A 87 11.46 12.14 -2.94
N GLU A 88 10.47 12.50 -3.74
CA GLU A 88 10.54 13.66 -4.63
C GLU A 88 10.67 14.97 -3.85
N GLY A 89 9.92 15.09 -2.74
CA GLY A 89 10.02 16.22 -1.82
C GLY A 89 11.41 16.34 -1.19
N ASP A 90 11.96 15.23 -0.69
CA ASP A 90 13.31 15.18 -0.11
C ASP A 90 14.39 15.59 -1.11
N LEU A 91 14.30 15.10 -2.36
CA LEU A 91 15.22 15.48 -3.43
C LEU A 91 15.12 16.97 -3.77
N THR A 92 13.90 17.51 -3.80
CA THR A 92 13.66 18.94 -4.08
C THR A 92 14.24 19.81 -2.96
N MET A 93 14.00 19.46 -1.70
CA MET A 93 14.57 20.16 -0.55
C MET A 93 16.10 20.07 -0.52
N ALA A 94 16.67 18.90 -0.83
CA ALA A 94 18.12 18.73 -0.92
C ALA A 94 18.73 19.60 -2.03
N ALA A 95 18.10 19.69 -3.20
CA ALA A 95 18.55 20.54 -4.29
C ALA A 95 18.51 22.04 -3.90
N GLN A 96 17.40 22.50 -3.31
CA GLN A 96 17.27 23.89 -2.84
C GLN A 96 18.27 24.23 -1.74
N ALA A 97 18.55 23.29 -0.83
CA ALA A 97 19.56 23.49 0.21
C ALA A 97 20.98 23.60 -0.38
N GLN A 98 21.30 22.82 -1.42
CA GLN A 98 22.58 22.92 -2.12
C GLN A 98 22.73 24.24 -2.88
N GLU A 99 21.66 24.69 -3.55
CA GLU A 99 21.62 25.98 -4.23
C GLU A 99 21.83 27.13 -3.25
N ALA A 100 21.04 27.17 -2.16
CA ALA A 100 21.17 28.18 -1.11
C ALA A 100 22.54 28.17 -0.43
N ALA A 101 23.15 26.99 -0.23
CA ALA A 101 24.50 26.88 0.30
C ALA A 101 25.57 27.39 -0.67
N GLY A 102 25.37 27.25 -1.98
CA GLY A 102 26.25 27.80 -3.01
C GLY A 102 26.16 29.32 -3.15
N GLU A 103 24.99 29.89 -2.85
CA GLU A 103 24.75 31.35 -2.84
C GLU A 103 25.13 32.01 -1.50
N ALA A 104 25.35 31.21 -0.46
CA ALA A 104 25.76 31.71 0.84
C ALA A 104 27.15 32.37 0.75
N THR A 105 27.18 33.70 0.85
CA THR A 105 28.44 34.43 0.96
C THR A 105 29.06 34.18 2.34
N THR A 106 30.36 33.87 2.37
CA THR A 106 31.12 33.84 3.62
C THR A 106 31.05 35.21 4.30
N PRO A 107 30.71 35.30 5.60
CA PRO A 107 30.69 36.56 6.32
C PRO A 107 32.06 37.24 6.24
N ALA A 108 32.08 38.56 6.01
CA ALA A 108 33.31 39.34 5.90
C ALA A 108 34.17 39.35 7.19
N SER A 109 33.58 38.95 8.32
CA SER A 109 34.28 38.71 9.59
C SER A 109 33.51 37.67 10.39
N LEU A 110 34.18 36.69 10.97
CA LEU A 110 33.58 35.82 11.98
C LEU A 110 33.40 36.61 13.29
N PRO A 111 32.34 36.39 14.08
CA PRO A 111 32.16 37.06 15.36
C PRO A 111 33.33 36.72 16.29
N GLY A 112 34.24 37.67 16.51
CA GLY A 112 35.42 37.51 17.36
C GLY A 112 36.76 37.94 16.73
N GLU A 113 36.81 38.26 15.44
CA GLU A 113 38.06 38.70 14.76
C GLU A 113 38.38 40.21 14.91
N GLY A 114 37.63 40.93 15.74
CA GLY A 114 37.81 42.37 15.93
C GLY A 114 37.95 42.75 17.40
N SER A 115 39.17 42.65 17.92
CA SER A 115 39.74 43.62 18.88
C SER A 115 41.13 43.16 19.32
N ASP A 116 42.12 43.99 19.02
CA ASP A 116 43.49 44.00 19.59
C ASP A 116 43.54 43.90 21.12
#